data_AF-A0A1W9S9W4-F1
#
_entry.id   AF-A0A1W9S9W4-F1
#
_cell.length_a   1.000
_cell.length_b   1.000
_cell.length_c   1.000
_cell.angle_alpha   90.00
_cell.angle_beta   90.00
_cell.angle_gamma   90.00
#
_symmetry.space_group_name_H-M   'P 1'
#
loop_
_entity.id
_entity.type
_entity.pdbx_description
1 polymer ?
#
loop_
_entity_poly.entity_id
_entity_poly.type
_entity_poly.pdbx_seq_one_letter_code
_entity_poly.pdbx_strand_id
1 'polypeptide(L)'
;SRIRNKNLDVKFRRQHQIGSKYIADFVCLEKRLIIELDGGQHCENKNDKIRTLYLEQNNFRVIRIWNNEILENLNGCLEFILEELNTPHPK
;
A
#
# COMPACT_ATOMS: atom_id res chain seq x y z
N SER A 1 -16.73 15.51 -14.77
CA SER A 1 -15.97 14.28 -14.46
C SER A 1 -16.34 13.80 -13.06
N ARG A 2 -16.64 12.51 -12.92
CA ARG A 2 -17.58 11.96 -11.95
C ARG A 2 -16.84 11.38 -10.72
N ILE A 3 -16.16 12.22 -9.94
CA ILE A 3 -15.60 11.82 -8.64
C ILE A 3 -16.54 12.35 -7.55
N ARG A 4 -17.75 11.78 -7.51
CA ARG A 4 -18.69 12.01 -6.41
C ARG A 4 -18.26 11.11 -5.25
N ASN A 5 -17.75 11.71 -4.18
CA ASN A 5 -17.92 11.26 -2.79
C ASN A 5 -17.99 9.74 -2.59
N LYS A 6 -16.90 9.02 -2.85
CA LYS A 6 -16.64 7.83 -2.05
C LYS A 6 -15.79 8.28 -0.88
N ASN A 7 -16.45 8.80 0.16
CA ASN A 7 -15.90 8.72 1.51
C ASN A 7 -15.78 7.22 1.83
N LEU A 8 -14.72 6.58 1.32
CA LEU A 8 -14.28 5.31 1.84
C LEU A 8 -13.86 5.65 3.27
N ASP A 9 -14.73 5.33 4.24
CA ASP A 9 -14.46 5.45 5.68
C ASP A 9 -13.44 4.39 6.10
N VAL A 10 -12.34 4.31 5.34
CA VAL A 10 -11.26 3.36 5.52
C VAL A 10 -10.17 4.05 6.31
N LYS A 11 -9.79 3.41 7.41
CA LYS A 11 -8.80 3.98 8.32
C LYS A 11 -7.41 3.49 7.93
N PHE A 12 -6.52 4.42 7.66
CA PHE A 12 -5.10 4.15 7.49
C PHE A 12 -4.35 4.38 8.79
N ARG A 13 -3.45 3.46 9.12
CA ARG A 13 -2.45 3.61 10.19
C ARG A 13 -1.11 3.88 9.56
N ARG A 14 -0.36 4.81 10.13
CA ARG A 14 1.04 5.08 9.75
C ARG A 14 2.00 4.24 10.57
N GLN A 15 3.12 3.83 9.98
CA GLN A 15 4.23 3.12 10.62
C GLN A 15 3.74 1.94 11.49
N HIS A 16 2.87 1.11 10.92
CA HIS A 16 2.23 0.03 11.64
C HIS A 16 3.08 -1.24 11.61
N GLN A 17 3.35 -1.82 12.77
CA GLN A 17 4.05 -3.09 12.86
C GLN A 17 3.14 -4.22 12.36
N ILE A 18 3.66 -5.02 11.43
CA ILE A 18 3.04 -6.24 10.88
C ILE A 18 3.87 -7.44 11.34
N GLY A 19 3.22 -8.33 12.10
CA GLY A 19 3.87 -9.46 12.71
C GLY A 19 5.00 -9.04 13.66
N SER A 20 6.08 -9.81 13.72
CA SER A 20 7.18 -9.58 14.65
C SER A 20 8.35 -8.78 14.07
N LYS A 21 8.37 -8.53 12.76
CA LYS A 21 9.59 -8.10 12.06
C LYS A 21 9.45 -6.86 11.19
N TYR A 22 8.28 -6.59 10.62
CA TYR A 22 8.14 -5.57 9.58
C TYR A 22 7.26 -4.41 10.03
N ILE A 23 7.59 -3.21 9.58
CA ILE A 23 6.79 -1.99 9.78
C ILE A 23 6.37 -1.51 8.39
N ALA A 24 5.07 -1.28 8.21
CA ALA A 24 4.48 -0.71 7.00
C ALA A 24 4.35 0.81 7.14
N ASP A 25 4.68 1.58 6.09
CA ASP A 25 4.55 3.04 6.12
C ASP A 25 3.09 3.45 6.31
N PHE A 26 2.18 2.82 5.56
CA PHE A 26 0.75 2.95 5.73
C PHE A 26 0.08 1.59 5.59
N VAL A 27 -0.97 1.36 6.38
CA VAL A 27 -1.80 0.17 6.26
C VAL A 27 -3.27 0.47 6.50
N CYS A 28 -4.13 -0.07 5.64
CA CYS A 28 -5.55 -0.22 5.88
C CYS A 28 -5.82 -1.66 6.33
N LEU A 29 -6.06 -1.85 7.64
CA LEU A 29 -6.32 -3.20 8.19
C LEU A 29 -7.64 -3.79 7.69
N GLU A 30 -8.66 -2.96 7.48
CA GLU A 30 -9.97 -3.39 7.00
C GLU A 30 -9.87 -4.00 5.59
N LYS A 31 -9.12 -3.33 4.69
CA LYS A 31 -8.90 -3.81 3.31
C LYS A 31 -7.69 -4.70 3.15
N ARG A 32 -6.93 -4.93 4.24
CA ARG A 32 -5.66 -5.64 4.22
C ARG A 32 -4.69 -5.11 3.15
N LEU A 33 -4.61 -3.79 3.00
CA LEU A 33 -3.76 -3.12 2.03
C LEU A 33 -2.62 -2.39 2.74
N ILE A 34 -1.39 -2.70 2.37
CA ILE A 34 -0.18 -2.00 2.78
C ILE A 34 0.27 -1.09 1.63
N ILE A 35 0.60 0.15 1.95
CA ILE A 35 1.19 1.11 1.02
C ILE A 35 2.58 1.46 1.55
N GLU A 36 3.60 1.22 0.74
CA GLU A 36 4.99 1.58 1.03
C GLU A 36 5.44 2.71 0.13
N LEU A 37 6.23 3.63 0.69
CA LEU A 37 6.80 4.74 -0.05
C LEU A 37 8.23 4.40 -0.46
N ASP A 38 8.49 4.34 -1.76
CA ASP A 38 9.82 4.05 -2.29
C ASP A 38 10.56 5.35 -2.63
N GLY A 39 11.73 5.53 -2.00
CA GLY A 39 12.59 6.70 -2.17
C GLY A 39 13.64 6.60 -3.27
N GLY A 40 13.67 5.51 -4.04
CA GLY A 40 14.62 5.39 -5.14
C GLY A 40 16.00 4.92 -4.70
N GLN A 41 16.15 3.60 -4.53
CA GLN A 41 17.37 2.80 -4.80
C GLN A 41 17.08 1.31 -4.47
N HIS A 42 15.88 0.82 -4.79
CA HIS A 42 15.60 -0.62 -4.68
C HIS A 42 15.89 -1.29 -6.03
N CYS A 43 17.15 -1.67 -6.26
CA CYS A 43 17.38 -2.91 -6.99
C CYS A 43 16.59 -3.99 -6.25
N GLU A 44 15.70 -4.73 -6.93
CA GLU A 44 14.92 -5.83 -6.36
C GLU A 44 15.81 -6.79 -5.55
N ASN A 45 15.99 -6.49 -4.27
CA ASN A 45 16.93 -7.22 -3.45
C ASN A 45 16.23 -8.48 -2.95
N LYS A 46 16.97 -9.57 -2.71
CA LYS A 46 16.36 -10.82 -2.20
C LYS A 46 15.53 -10.60 -0.92
N ASN A 47 15.93 -9.61 -0.11
CA ASN A 47 15.23 -9.21 1.10
C ASN A 47 13.83 -8.66 0.84
N ASP A 48 13.61 -8.03 -0.32
CA ASP A 48 12.33 -7.46 -0.72
C ASP A 48 11.32 -8.56 -1.02
N LYS A 49 11.73 -9.57 -1.80
CA LYS A 49 10.90 -10.74 -2.13
C LYS A 49 10.49 -11.51 -0.86
N ILE A 50 11.40 -11.68 0.08
CA ILE A 50 11.11 -12.33 1.38
C ILE A 50 10.13 -11.48 2.20
N ARG A 51 10.28 -10.15 2.22
CA ARG A 51 9.36 -9.24 2.91
C ARG A 51 7.96 -9.34 2.30
N THR A 52 7.84 -9.19 0.98
CA THR A 52 6.55 -9.27 0.28
C THR A 52 5.85 -10.58 0.55
N LEU A 53 6.56 -11.71 0.41
CA LEU A 53 5.99 -13.03 0.69
C LEU A 53 5.49 -13.15 2.14
N TYR A 54 6.23 -12.63 3.12
CA TYR A 54 5.78 -12.64 4.52
C TYR A 54 4.51 -11.82 4.72
N LEU A 55 4.42 -10.63 4.12
CA LEU A 55 3.25 -9.76 4.23
C LEU A 55 2.03 -10.38 3.55
N GLU A 56 2.22 -10.99 2.38
CA GLU A 56 1.18 -11.75 1.66
C GLU A 56 0.70 -12.96 2.45
N GLN A 57 1.61 -13.70 3.10
CA GLN A 57 1.24 -14.79 4.02
C GLN A 57 0.46 -14.31 5.24
N ASN A 58 0.62 -13.05 5.64
CA ASN A 58 -0.21 -12.39 6.66
C ASN A 58 -1.52 -11.80 6.08
N ASN A 59 -1.87 -12.22 4.87
CA ASN A 59 -3.08 -11.87 4.14
C ASN A 59 -3.16 -10.37 3.82
N PHE A 60 -2.02 -9.74 3.54
CA PHE A 60 -1.93 -8.35 3.08
C PHE A 60 -1.53 -8.29 1.61
N ARG A 61 -2.17 -7.39 0.86
CA ARG A 61 -1.63 -6.92 -0.42
C ARG A 61 -0.70 -5.75 -0.16
N VAL A 62 0.43 -5.71 -0.87
CA VAL A 62 1.43 -4.65 -0.75
C VAL A 62 1.51 -3.89 -2.07
N ILE A 63 1.32 -2.58 -2.03
CA ILE A 63 1.56 -1.68 -3.17
C ILE A 63 2.67 -0.70 -2.81
N ARG A 64 3.46 -0.33 -3.81
CA ARG A 64 4.53 0.66 -3.68
C ARG A 64 4.23 1.89 -4.51
N ILE A 65 4.45 3.04 -3.91
CA ILE A 65 4.31 4.32 -4.58
C ILE A 65 5.65 5.03 -4.50
N TRP A 66 6.19 5.44 -5.65
CA TRP A 66 7.41 6.22 -5.72
C TRP A 66 7.17 7.60 -5.11
N ASN A 67 8.10 8.07 -4.28
CA ASN A 67 8.03 9.42 -3.70
C ASN A 67 7.84 10.49 -4.78
N ASN A 68 8.51 10.31 -5.91
CA ASN A 68 8.47 11.17 -7.08
C ASN A 68 7.05 11.25 -7.65
N GLU A 69 6.37 10.11 -7.77
CA GLU A 69 5.00 10.02 -8.31
C GLU A 69 4.01 10.76 -7.40
N ILE A 70 4.21 10.74 -6.08
CA ILE A 70 3.38 11.50 -5.14
C ILE A 70 3.56 13.00 -5.35
N LEU A 71 4.80 13.45 -5.58
CA LEU A 71 5.13 14.85 -5.78
C LEU A 71 4.63 15.37 -7.13
N GLU A 72 4.73 14.54 -8.18
CA GLU A 72 4.39 14.92 -9.56
C GLU A 72 2.89 14.70 -9.88
N ASN A 73 2.26 13.70 -9.26
CA ASN A 73 0.92 13.23 -9.61
C ASN A 73 0.14 12.69 -8.40
N LEU A 74 -0.06 13.55 -7.40
CA LEU A 74 -0.81 13.19 -6.19
C LEU A 74 -2.23 12.65 -6.50
N ASN A 75 -2.95 13.26 -7.44
CA ASN A 75 -4.30 12.84 -7.79
C ASN A 75 -4.33 11.44 -8.40
N GLY A 76 -3.41 11.14 -9.33
CA GLY A 76 -3.28 9.80 -9.90
C GLY A 76 -2.92 8.74 -8.85
N CYS A 77 -2.04 9.08 -7.90
CA CYS A 77 -1.73 8.23 -6.76
C CYS A 77 -2.97 7.93 -5.91
N LEU A 78 -3.80 8.94 -5.62
CA LEU A 78 -5.03 8.75 -4.85
C LEU A 78 -6.04 7.89 -5.60
N GLU A 79 -6.22 8.11 -6.91
CA GLU A 79 -7.08 7.28 -7.76
C GLU A 79 -6.62 5.82 -7.77
N PHE A 80 -5.33 5.58 -7.94
CA PHE A 80 -4.75 4.24 -7.86
C PHE A 80 -5.00 3.56 -6.51
N ILE A 81 -4.76 4.26 -5.39
CA ILE A 81 -5.05 3.72 -4.05
C ILE A 81 -6.55 3.39 -3.91
N LEU A 82 -7.43 4.24 -4.43
CA LEU A 82 -8.88 4.01 -4.40
C LEU A 82 -9.28 2.78 -5.21
N GLU A 83 -8.69 2.56 -6.38
CA GLU A 83 -8.90 1.34 -7.17
C GLU A 83 -8.45 0.10 -6.40
N GLU A 84 -7.24 0.14 -5.84
CA GLU A 84 -6.69 -0.93 -5.03
C GLU A 84 -7.60 -1.25 -3.83
N LEU A 85 -8.09 -0.26 -3.09
CA LEU A 85 -9.02 -0.48 -1.97
C LEU A 85 -10.32 -1.20 -2.36
N ASN A 86 -10.73 -1.11 -3.62
CA ASN A 86 -11.92 -1.79 -4.15
C ASN A 86 -11.61 -3.14 -4.79
N THR A 87 -10.35 -3.44 -5.11
CA THR A 87 -9.94 -4.73 -5.66
C THR A 87 -9.98 -5.80 -4.56
N PRO A 88 -10.83 -6.84 -4.70
CA PRO A 88 -10.90 -7.93 -3.73
C PRO A 88 -9.55 -8.62 -3.59
N HIS A 89 -9.18 -8.99 -2.37
CA HIS A 89 -7.99 -9.83 -2.16
C HIS A 89 -8.24 -11.19 -2.84
N PRO A 90 -7.32 -11.68 -3.69
CA PRO A 90 -7.44 -13.03 -4.22
C PRO A 90 -7.44 -14.01 -3.05
N LYS A 91 -8.47 -14.87 -2.97
CA LYS A 91 -8.62 -15.88 -1.91
C LYS A 91 -7.56 -16.96 -2.03
#